data_AF-A0A183ST65-F1
#
_entry.id   AF-A0A183ST65-F1
#
_cell.length_a   1.000
_cell.length_b   1.000
_cell.length_c   1.000
_cell.angle_alpha   90.00
_cell.angle_beta   90.00
_cell.angle_gamma   90.00
#
_symmetry.space_group_name_H-M   'P 1'
#
loop_
_entity.id
_entity.type
_entity.pdbx_description
1 polymer ?
#
loop_
_entity_poly.entity_id
_entity_poly.type
_entity_poly.pdbx_seq_one_letter_code
_entity_poly.pdbx_strand_id
1 'polypeptide(L)'
;MAGSGGDAADENAVGGDDEDDDVLVVPELARYKVDIAALSETRLSEQGQLEEVGAGFTFFWSGRPKTERHDAGVAFAIRNDIVGHLPYLPLGNNDRLMSLHRPLQEDKFATIIRTYAPQ
;
A
#
# COMPACT_ATOMS: atom_id res chain seq x y z
N MET A 1 -28.62 33.83 -18.88
CA MET A 1 -27.70 33.03 -19.72
C MET A 1 -26.49 32.70 -18.87
N ALA A 2 -26.22 31.46 -18.45
CA ALA A 2 -26.12 30.18 -19.18
C ALA A 2 -24.82 30.06 -20.01
N GLY A 3 -24.05 29.01 -19.69
CA GLY A 3 -23.00 28.40 -20.51
C GLY A 3 -21.58 28.52 -19.92
N SER A 4 -20.72 27.50 -19.77
CA SER A 4 -20.73 26.03 -19.69
C SER A 4 -19.29 25.57 -20.00
N GLY A 5 -18.84 24.45 -19.42
CA GLY A 5 -17.61 23.72 -19.79
C GLY A 5 -16.42 24.10 -18.90
N GLY A 6 -15.88 23.26 -18.02
CA GLY A 6 -15.64 21.82 -18.17
C GLY A 6 -14.28 21.63 -18.79
N ASP A 7 -13.27 21.31 -17.99
CA ASP A 7 -12.28 20.33 -18.43
C ASP A 7 -11.68 19.60 -17.23
N ALA A 8 -11.72 18.28 -17.37
CA ALA A 8 -11.09 17.29 -16.53
C ALA A 8 -10.02 16.63 -17.39
N ALA A 9 -8.95 16.16 -16.74
CA ALA A 9 -7.70 15.68 -17.34
C ALA A 9 -6.76 16.83 -17.74
N ASP A 10 -5.44 16.72 -17.64
CA ASP A 10 -4.59 15.55 -17.65
C ASP A 10 -3.22 15.99 -17.13
N GLU A 11 -2.70 15.34 -16.10
CA GLU A 11 -1.26 15.40 -15.79
C GLU A 11 -0.74 13.99 -15.51
N ASN A 12 -1.07 13.05 -16.42
CA ASN A 12 -0.17 11.94 -16.71
C ASN A 12 1.08 12.51 -17.40
N ALA A 13 2.05 12.95 -16.62
CA ALA A 13 3.43 13.11 -17.10
C ALA A 13 4.20 11.82 -16.76
N VAL A 14 3.96 10.77 -17.54
CA VAL A 14 4.94 9.69 -17.72
C VAL A 14 6.00 10.23 -18.67
N GLY A 15 7.20 10.47 -18.15
CA GLY A 15 8.32 10.99 -18.93
C GLY A 15 9.54 11.23 -18.06
N GLY A 16 10.26 10.15 -17.77
CA GLY A 16 11.60 10.16 -17.18
C GLY A 16 12.23 8.78 -17.40
N ASP A 17 13.16 8.73 -18.34
CA ASP A 17 13.91 7.54 -18.74
C ASP A 17 14.87 7.07 -17.63
N ASP A 18 14.33 6.39 -16.61
CA ASP A 18 15.08 5.59 -15.63
C ASP A 18 14.52 4.16 -15.67
N GLU A 19 14.82 3.47 -16.77
CA GLU A 19 14.59 2.04 -16.92
C GLU A 19 15.46 1.30 -15.88
N ASP A 20 14.83 0.47 -15.02
CA ASP A 20 15.39 -0.45 -13.99
C ASP A 20 15.32 -0.04 -12.50
N ASP A 21 14.39 0.82 -12.06
CA ASP A 21 13.99 0.94 -10.64
C ASP A 21 12.51 0.54 -10.39
N ASP A 22 11.95 -0.29 -11.27
CA ASP A 22 10.63 -0.90 -11.08
C ASP A 22 10.68 -1.97 -9.96
N VAL A 23 10.50 -1.50 -8.72
CA VAL A 23 9.99 -2.24 -7.55
C VAL A 23 10.51 -3.69 -7.42
N LEU A 24 11.77 -3.85 -6.97
CA LEU A 24 12.36 -5.10 -6.44
C LEU A 24 11.62 -5.70 -5.21
N VAL A 25 10.39 -5.29 -4.95
CA VAL A 25 9.59 -5.89 -3.89
C VAL A 25 8.81 -7.06 -4.47
N VAL A 26 8.23 -6.88 -5.66
CA VAL A 26 7.25 -7.81 -6.19
C VAL A 26 7.85 -9.15 -6.64
N PRO A 27 8.93 -9.18 -7.45
CA PRO A 27 9.59 -10.44 -7.80
C PRO A 27 10.14 -11.20 -6.59
N GLU A 28 10.64 -10.48 -5.59
CA GLU A 28 11.20 -10.99 -4.34
C GLU A 28 10.12 -11.65 -3.48
N LEU A 29 8.96 -11.01 -3.32
CA LEU A 29 7.83 -11.58 -2.62
C LEU A 29 7.34 -12.87 -3.29
N ALA A 30 7.30 -12.89 -4.63
CA ALA A 30 6.94 -14.08 -5.39
C ALA A 30 7.99 -15.19 -5.23
N ARG A 31 9.29 -14.85 -5.27
CA ARG A 31 10.41 -15.79 -5.12
C ARG A 31 10.38 -16.53 -3.78
N TYR A 32 10.06 -15.82 -2.70
CA TYR A 32 9.94 -16.42 -1.37
C TYR A 32 8.55 -16.96 -1.05
N LYS A 33 7.60 -16.88 -1.99
CA LYS A 33 6.20 -17.31 -1.83
C LYS A 33 5.52 -16.66 -0.61
N VAL A 34 5.82 -15.38 -0.37
CA VAL A 34 5.30 -14.64 0.78
C VAL A 34 3.80 -14.37 0.58
N ASP A 35 2.99 -14.67 1.59
CA ASP A 35 1.55 -14.38 1.62
C ASP A 35 1.26 -12.90 1.97
N ILE A 36 2.02 -12.39 2.94
CA ILE A 36 1.89 -11.05 3.53
C ILE A 36 3.29 -10.56 3.88
N ALA A 37 3.64 -9.36 3.43
CA ALA A 37 4.88 -8.69 3.82
C ALA A 37 4.59 -7.36 4.51
N ALA A 38 5.31 -7.10 5.60
CA ALA A 38 5.31 -5.82 6.29
C ALA A 38 6.49 -4.99 5.78
N LEU A 39 6.21 -3.81 5.20
CA LEU A 39 7.21 -2.93 4.59
C LEU A 39 7.39 -1.66 5.43
N SER A 40 8.62 -1.15 5.46
CA SER A 40 8.98 0.04 6.23
C SER A 40 9.62 1.10 5.35
N GLU A 41 9.47 2.37 5.77
CA GLU A 41 10.08 3.53 5.10
C GLU A 41 9.67 3.64 3.62
N THR A 42 8.39 3.39 3.34
CA THR A 42 7.86 3.48 1.98
C THR A 42 7.90 4.89 1.39
N ARG A 43 8.03 5.93 2.24
CA ARG A 43 8.00 7.36 1.89
C ARG A 43 6.76 7.76 1.07
N LEU A 44 5.73 6.92 1.07
CA LEU A 44 4.45 7.19 0.43
C LEU A 44 3.63 8.11 1.31
N SER A 45 3.03 9.14 0.71
CA SER A 45 2.16 10.08 1.41
C SER A 45 0.76 9.51 1.57
N GLU A 46 0.06 10.01 2.59
CA GLU A 46 -1.35 9.72 2.85
C GLU A 46 -1.62 8.21 2.98
N GLN A 47 -2.89 7.84 3.01
CA GLN A 47 -3.30 6.45 2.99
C GLN A 47 -3.72 6.06 1.57
N GLY A 48 -3.32 4.89 1.11
CA GLY A 48 -3.65 4.44 -0.22
C GLY A 48 -3.51 2.94 -0.41
N GLN A 49 -3.93 2.50 -1.60
CA GLN A 49 -3.80 1.13 -2.08
C GLN A 49 -3.43 1.11 -3.56
N LEU A 50 -2.67 0.09 -3.97
CA LEU A 50 -2.26 -0.13 -5.34
C LEU A 50 -2.33 -1.64 -5.63
N GLU A 51 -3.11 -2.03 -6.63
CA GLU A 51 -3.11 -3.40 -7.14
C GLU A 51 -2.07 -3.51 -8.26
N GLU A 52 -1.08 -4.37 -8.07
CA GLU A 52 -0.04 -4.60 -9.06
C GLU A 52 -0.51 -5.61 -10.11
N VAL A 53 -0.88 -5.11 -11.29
CA VAL A 53 -1.36 -5.91 -12.42
C VAL A 53 -0.19 -6.62 -13.06
N GLY A 54 0.06 -7.86 -12.65
CA GLY A 54 1.08 -8.73 -13.24
C GLY A 54 1.71 -9.71 -12.25
N ALA A 55 1.72 -9.36 -10.97
CA ALA A 55 2.35 -10.19 -9.95
C ALA A 55 1.42 -10.66 -8.83
N GLY A 56 0.18 -10.20 -8.82
CA GLY A 56 -0.86 -10.72 -7.92
C GLY A 56 -0.67 -10.26 -6.47
N PHE A 57 -0.13 -9.05 -6.26
CA PHE A 57 -0.07 -8.41 -4.96
C PHE A 57 -0.83 -7.08 -4.97
N THR A 58 -1.44 -6.76 -3.84
CA THR A 58 -2.00 -5.45 -3.54
C THR A 58 -1.22 -4.84 -2.39
N PHE A 59 -0.76 -3.61 -2.60
CA PHE A 59 -0.10 -2.80 -1.59
C PHE A 59 -1.11 -1.93 -0.88
N PHE A 60 -0.95 -1.82 0.44
CA PHE A 60 -1.68 -0.88 1.29
C PHE A 60 -0.66 -0.11 2.09
N TRP A 61 -0.76 1.22 2.13
CA TRP A 61 0.18 2.05 2.89
C TRP A 61 -0.53 3.12 3.69
N SER A 62 0.15 3.58 4.74
CA SER A 62 -0.19 4.78 5.48
C SER A 62 1.08 5.60 5.67
N GLY A 63 0.98 6.88 5.38
CA GLY A 63 2.02 7.87 5.59
C GLY A 63 1.42 9.24 5.90
N ARG A 64 2.31 10.20 6.12
CA ARG A 64 1.92 11.57 6.47
C ARG A 64 1.26 12.30 5.31
N PRO A 65 0.45 13.34 5.57
CA PRO A 65 -0.02 14.26 4.54
C PRO A 65 1.13 14.80 3.70
N LYS A 66 0.87 15.09 2.41
CA LYS A 66 1.86 15.64 1.46
C LYS A 66 2.55 16.93 1.91
N THR A 67 1.95 17.63 2.88
CA THR A 67 2.48 18.87 3.46
C THR A 67 3.54 18.64 4.53
N GLU A 68 3.76 17.40 4.98
CA GLU A 68 4.74 17.02 6.00
C GLU A 68 5.85 16.15 5.39
N ARG A 69 7.06 16.15 5.99
CA ARG A 69 8.18 15.34 5.50
C ARG A 69 7.84 13.85 5.45
N HIS A 70 8.18 13.20 4.33
CA HIS A 70 7.94 11.77 4.05
C HIS A 70 8.96 10.83 4.69
N ASP A 71 9.44 11.17 5.88
CA ASP A 71 10.50 10.43 6.56
C ASP A 71 9.95 9.12 7.19
N ALA A 72 8.63 8.94 7.26
CA ALA A 72 7.97 7.78 7.83
C ALA A 72 6.83 7.26 6.94
N GLY A 73 6.73 5.93 6.83
CA GLY A 73 5.67 5.24 6.12
C GLY A 73 5.63 3.76 6.48
N VAL A 74 4.43 3.24 6.60
CA VAL A 74 4.12 1.84 6.91
C VAL A 74 3.32 1.24 5.78
N ALA A 75 3.62 0.01 5.38
CA ALA A 75 2.80 -0.67 4.37
C ALA A 75 2.73 -2.17 4.57
N PHE A 76 1.70 -2.76 3.98
CA PHE A 76 1.57 -4.19 3.75
C PHE A 76 1.53 -4.48 2.26
N ALA A 77 2.25 -5.50 1.82
CA ALA A 77 2.02 -6.16 0.53
C ALA A 77 1.30 -7.48 0.78
N ILE A 78 0.19 -7.69 0.09
CA ILE A 78 -0.71 -8.83 0.33
C ILE A 78 -1.04 -9.48 -1.00
N ARG A 79 -0.92 -10.81 -1.11
CA ARG A 79 -1.36 -11.48 -2.33
C ARG A 79 -2.87 -11.34 -2.55
N ASN A 80 -3.27 -11.14 -3.81
CA ASN A 80 -4.64 -10.83 -4.21
C ASN A 80 -5.63 -11.96 -3.87
N ASP A 81 -5.19 -13.21 -3.94
CA ASP A 81 -5.97 -14.38 -3.50
C ASP A 81 -6.42 -14.24 -2.05
N ILE A 82 -5.57 -13.66 -1.18
CA ILE A 82 -5.92 -13.49 0.23
C ILE A 82 -6.62 -12.15 0.49
N VAL A 83 -6.37 -11.10 -0.29
CA VAL A 83 -7.08 -9.83 -0.17
C VAL A 83 -8.59 -10.05 -0.29
N GLY A 84 -9.04 -10.86 -1.25
CA GLY A 84 -10.46 -11.20 -1.43
C GLY A 84 -11.07 -12.04 -0.30
N HIS A 85 -10.25 -12.62 0.58
CA HIS A 85 -10.67 -13.41 1.73
C HIS A 85 -10.54 -12.67 3.06
N LEU A 86 -10.12 -11.40 3.02
CA LEU A 86 -10.08 -10.56 4.20
C LEU A 86 -11.47 -10.07 4.60
N PRO A 87 -11.85 -10.15 5.88
CA PRO A 87 -13.08 -9.52 6.38
C PRO A 87 -12.98 -7.98 6.35
N TYR A 88 -11.77 -7.43 6.42
CA TYR A 88 -11.50 -6.00 6.36
C TYR A 88 -10.08 -5.75 5.85
N LEU A 89 -9.92 -4.67 5.10
CA LEU A 89 -8.64 -4.26 4.52
C LEU A 89 -7.67 -3.77 5.62
N PRO A 90 -6.35 -3.80 5.37
CA PRO A 90 -5.37 -3.22 6.28
C PRO A 90 -5.70 -1.77 6.65
N LEU A 91 -5.69 -1.48 7.93
CA LEU A 91 -6.02 -0.17 8.48
C LEU A 91 -4.74 0.56 8.90
N GLY A 92 -4.47 1.70 8.26
CA GLY A 92 -3.50 2.69 8.73
C GLY A 92 -4.07 3.42 9.93
N ASN A 93 -3.56 3.11 11.13
CA ASN A 93 -3.98 3.80 12.35
C ASN A 93 -3.28 5.17 12.49
N ASN A 94 -2.03 5.27 11.98
CA ASN A 94 -1.27 6.51 11.81
C ASN A 94 -0.11 6.26 10.80
N ASP A 95 0.62 7.31 10.44
CA ASP A 95 1.83 7.29 9.59
C ASP A 95 2.89 6.26 9.98
N ARG A 96 2.88 5.83 11.25
CA ARG A 96 3.85 4.88 11.83
C ARG A 96 3.25 3.54 12.25
N LEU A 97 1.93 3.36 12.16
CA LEU A 97 1.25 2.17 12.69
C LEU A 97 0.16 1.68 11.73
N MET A 98 0.28 0.42 11.31
CA MET A 98 -0.71 -0.23 10.48
C MET A 98 -1.04 -1.62 11.01
N SER A 99 -2.32 -1.98 10.95
CA SER A 99 -2.83 -3.27 11.43
C SER A 99 -3.57 -4.00 10.33
N LEU A 100 -3.37 -5.31 10.27
CA LEU A 100 -4.10 -6.24 9.43
C LEU A 100 -4.64 -7.35 10.31
N HIS A 101 -5.91 -7.73 10.15
CA HIS A 101 -6.37 -8.96 10.79
C HIS A 101 -6.67 -10.01 9.74
N ARG A 102 -6.17 -11.22 10.00
CA ARG A 102 -6.40 -12.38 9.17
C ARG A 102 -7.27 -13.37 9.93
N PRO A 103 -8.37 -13.85 9.34
CA PRO A 103 -9.13 -14.94 9.95
C PRO A 103 -8.26 -16.20 10.00
N LEU A 104 -8.28 -16.91 11.12
CA LEU A 104 -7.58 -18.19 11.29
C LEU A 104 -8.57 -19.37 11.29
N GLN A 105 -9.62 -19.28 12.13
CA GLN A 105 -10.68 -20.28 12.27
C GLN A 105 -11.82 -19.67 13.10
N GLU A 106 -13.08 -19.91 12.72
CA GLU A 106 -14.26 -19.42 13.46
C GLU A 106 -14.13 -17.92 13.82
N ASP A 107 -14.48 -17.52 15.04
CA ASP A 107 -14.36 -16.14 15.56
C ASP A 107 -12.93 -15.75 15.97
N LYS A 108 -11.89 -16.45 15.49
CA LYS A 108 -10.47 -16.15 15.81
C LYS A 108 -9.76 -15.47 14.66
N PHE A 109 -9.07 -14.39 15.00
CA PHE A 109 -8.25 -13.60 14.10
C PHE A 109 -6.80 -13.56 14.57
N ALA A 110 -5.86 -13.63 13.63
CA ALA A 110 -4.49 -13.19 13.83
C ALA A 110 -4.40 -11.69 13.50
N THR A 111 -3.95 -10.88 14.46
CA THR A 111 -3.65 -9.47 14.21
C THR A 111 -2.16 -9.32 13.95
N ILE A 112 -1.82 -8.82 12.76
CA ILE A 112 -0.46 -8.47 12.35
C ILE A 112 -0.34 -6.95 12.44
N ILE A 113 0.68 -6.49 13.17
CA ILE A 113 0.94 -5.07 13.36
C ILE A 113 2.31 -4.75 12.79
N ARG A 114 2.37 -3.77 11.89
CA ARG A 114 3.63 -3.13 11.49
C ARG A 114 3.69 -1.76 12.13
N THR A 115 4.76 -1.53 12.90
CA THR A 115 4.99 -0.28 13.64
C THR A 115 6.42 0.18 13.45
N TYR A 116 6.65 1.50 13.42
CA TYR A 116 7.98 2.11 13.44
C TYR A 116 8.16 2.86 14.75
N ALA A 117 9.25 2.62 15.47
CA ALA A 117 9.51 3.31 16.73
C ALA A 117 9.79 4.82 16.48
N PRO A 118 9.37 5.70 17.40
CA PRO A 118 9.86 7.08 17.41
C PRO A 118 11.39 7.07 17.62
N GLN A 119 12.09 7.94 16.89
CA GLN A 119 13.52 8.21 17.10
C GLN A 119 13.69 9.25 18.20
#